data_AF-A0A939ZPS0-F1
#
_entry.id   AF-A0A939ZPS0-F1
#
_cell.length_a   1.000
_cell.length_b   1.000
_cell.length_c   1.000
_cell.angle_alpha   90.00
_cell.angle_beta   90.00
_cell.angle_gamma   90.00
#
_symmetry.space_group_name_H-M   'P 1'
#
loop_
_entity.id
_entity.type
_entity.pdbx_description
1 polymer ?
#
loop_
_entity_poly.entity_id
_entity_poly.type
_entity_poly.pdbx_seq_one_letter_code
_entity_poly.pdbx_strand_id
1 'polypeptide(L)'
;MFAPSKTVLAIYNRKNPDERVYSAQGYRNGFIISYTHSVNKGRIHDYYKCDKKQGGLILQSMYFVSYGAGIPEPEEIPGATFTKLDDSYIISDINRFVPRLVMAVGVIADHTFAVDDADFKEIPLKDFFEPQTSLIFEIEKVSIAGYLAHKID
;
A
#
# COMPACT_ATOMS: atom_id res chain seq x y z
N MET A 1 -6.93 -16.42 -30.16
CA MET A 1 -8.02 -15.59 -29.58
C MET A 1 -7.40 -14.77 -28.46
N PHE A 2 -7.24 -13.46 -28.64
CA PHE A 2 -6.72 -12.58 -27.58
C PHE A 2 -7.87 -12.26 -26.60
N ALA A 3 -7.82 -12.83 -25.40
CA ALA A 3 -8.73 -12.42 -24.35
C ALA A 3 -8.31 -11.02 -23.85
N PRO A 4 -9.24 -10.07 -23.70
CA PRO A 4 -8.89 -8.75 -23.24
C PRO A 4 -8.41 -8.80 -21.79
N SER A 5 -7.39 -8.00 -21.49
CA SER A 5 -6.67 -8.00 -20.22
C SER A 5 -6.48 -6.59 -19.68
N LYS A 6 -6.37 -6.45 -18.36
CA LYS A 6 -6.14 -5.19 -17.66
C LYS A 6 -4.98 -5.36 -16.68
N THR A 7 -4.11 -4.35 -16.60
CA THR A 7 -3.08 -4.28 -15.55
C THR A 7 -3.68 -3.66 -14.30
N VAL A 8 -3.44 -4.27 -13.15
CA VAL A 8 -4.03 -3.92 -11.86
C VAL A 8 -2.99 -4.02 -10.76
N LEU A 9 -3.29 -3.39 -9.62
CA LEU A 9 -2.65 -3.69 -8.34
C LEU A 9 -3.38 -4.90 -7.75
N ALA A 10 -2.67 -6.00 -7.57
CA ALA A 10 -3.18 -7.19 -6.91
C ALA A 10 -2.78 -7.18 -5.43
N ILE A 11 -3.73 -7.53 -4.58
CA ILE A 11 -3.53 -7.73 -3.14
C ILE A 11 -3.98 -9.16 -2.86
N TYR A 12 -3.09 -10.00 -2.34
CA TYR A 12 -3.42 -11.41 -2.13
C TYR A 12 -2.73 -12.01 -0.92
N ASN A 13 -3.34 -13.05 -0.35
CA ASN A 13 -2.74 -13.80 0.75
C ASN A 13 -1.56 -14.64 0.23
N ARG A 14 -0.40 -14.48 0.85
CA ARG A 14 0.83 -15.18 0.49
C ARG A 14 0.71 -16.71 0.62
N LYS A 15 -0.06 -17.21 1.58
CA LYS A 15 -0.25 -18.65 1.81
C LYS A 15 -1.37 -19.22 0.94
N ASN A 16 -2.37 -18.41 0.62
CA ASN A 16 -3.51 -18.79 -0.21
C ASN A 16 -3.76 -17.75 -1.31
N PRO A 17 -3.05 -17.80 -2.45
CA PRO A 17 -3.12 -16.77 -3.48
C PRO A 17 -4.50 -16.60 -4.15
N ASP A 18 -5.40 -17.58 -4.00
CA ASP A 18 -6.79 -17.49 -4.49
C ASP A 18 -7.63 -16.51 -3.66
N GLU A 19 -7.25 -16.26 -2.42
CA GLU A 19 -7.79 -15.16 -1.61
C GLU A 19 -7.10 -13.86 -2.06
N ARG A 20 -7.81 -13.10 -2.90
CA ARG A 20 -7.25 -11.91 -3.53
C ARG A 20 -8.30 -10.88 -3.93
N VAL A 21 -7.83 -9.65 -4.03
CA VAL A 21 -8.58 -8.51 -4.58
C VAL A 21 -7.71 -7.71 -5.56
N TYR A 22 -8.37 -6.99 -6.45
CA TYR A 22 -7.72 -6.15 -7.46
C TYR A 22 -8.20 -4.71 -7.39
N SER A 23 -7.23 -3.80 -7.52
CA SER A 23 -7.47 -2.37 -7.60
C SER A 23 -6.94 -1.83 -8.94
N ALA A 24 -7.85 -1.38 -9.80
CA ALA A 24 -7.44 -0.74 -11.05
C ALA A 24 -7.10 0.73 -10.82
N GLN A 25 -7.77 1.38 -9.87
CA GLN A 25 -7.52 2.77 -9.53
C GLN A 25 -6.20 2.92 -8.76
N GLY A 26 -5.90 2.01 -7.84
CA GLY A 26 -4.61 1.94 -7.13
C GLY A 26 -3.42 1.78 -8.08
N TYR A 27 -3.57 1.03 -9.17
CA TYR A 27 -2.56 0.97 -10.24
C TYR A 27 -2.41 2.30 -11.00
N ARG A 28 -3.51 3.00 -11.25
CA ARG A 28 -3.52 4.22 -12.07
C ARG A 28 -3.01 5.44 -11.32
N ASN A 29 -3.53 5.65 -10.11
CA ASN A 29 -3.38 6.87 -9.32
C ASN A 29 -2.30 6.72 -8.23
N GLY A 30 -2.18 5.51 -7.68
CA GLY A 30 -1.44 5.24 -6.46
C GLY A 30 -2.37 4.76 -5.37
N PHE A 31 -1.80 4.28 -4.28
CA PHE A 31 -2.55 3.78 -3.14
C PHE A 31 -1.85 4.10 -1.83
N ILE A 32 -2.62 4.12 -0.75
CA ILE A 32 -2.16 4.40 0.59
C ILE A 32 -2.42 3.19 1.46
N ILE A 33 -1.42 2.80 2.24
CA ILE A 33 -1.56 1.83 3.31
C ILE A 33 -1.49 2.58 4.63
N SER A 34 -2.57 2.52 5.41
CA SER A 34 -2.58 3.12 6.75
C SER A 34 -2.57 2.06 7.84
N TYR A 35 -1.84 2.29 8.92
CA TYR A 35 -1.77 1.36 10.04
C TYR A 35 -1.31 2.00 11.34
N THR A 36 -1.71 1.43 12.46
CA THR A 36 -1.24 1.82 13.79
C THR A 36 0.07 1.11 14.12
N HIS A 37 1.13 1.88 14.35
CA HIS A 37 2.43 1.34 14.74
C HIS A 37 2.38 0.75 16.16
N SER A 38 2.89 -0.47 16.36
CA SER A 38 2.76 -1.20 17.63
C SER A 38 3.46 -0.52 18.81
N VAL A 39 4.56 0.19 18.55
CA VAL A 39 5.37 0.85 19.59
C VAL A 39 4.81 2.21 19.95
N ASN A 40 4.63 3.09 18.95
CA ASN A 40 4.25 4.48 19.20
C ASN A 40 2.73 4.68 19.25
N LYS A 41 1.94 3.66 18.89
CA LYS A 41 0.47 3.69 18.77
C LYS A 41 -0.08 4.81 17.85
N GLY A 42 0.80 5.48 17.11
CA GLY A 42 0.47 6.46 16.10
C GLY A 42 0.04 5.80 14.79
N ARG A 43 -0.89 6.45 14.09
CA ARG A 43 -1.27 6.04 12.73
C ARG A 43 -0.20 6.51 11.73
N ILE A 44 0.18 5.61 10.84
CA ILE A 44 1.12 5.82 9.75
C ILE A 44 0.32 5.75 8.44
N HIS A 45 0.71 6.54 7.45
CA HIS A 45 0.21 6.46 6.08
C HIS A 45 1.38 6.37 5.10
N ASP A 46 1.49 5.25 4.41
CA ASP A 46 2.53 4.99 3.41
C ASP A 46 1.93 5.16 2.00
N TYR A 47 2.47 6.11 1.24
CA TYR A 47 1.97 6.48 -0.08
C TYR A 47 2.80 5.79 -1.17
N TYR A 48 2.13 4.94 -1.96
CA TYR A 48 2.75 4.18 -3.02
C TYR A 48 2.25 4.57 -4.40
N LYS A 49 3.13 4.51 -5.39
CA LYS A 49 2.76 4.50 -6.81
C LYS A 49 3.26 3.25 -7.51
N CYS A 50 2.52 2.83 -8.53
CA CYS A 50 2.95 1.74 -9.40
C CYS A 50 3.96 2.26 -10.44
N ASP A 51 5.16 1.67 -10.48
CA ASP A 51 6.14 1.91 -11.54
C ASP A 51 5.71 1.19 -12.83
N LYS A 52 5.12 1.96 -13.74
CA LYS A 52 4.62 1.47 -15.02
C LYS A 52 5.72 1.06 -16.00
N LYS A 53 6.99 1.45 -15.75
CA LYS A 53 8.14 1.12 -16.60
C LYS A 53 8.84 -0.15 -16.12
N GLN A 54 9.13 -0.25 -14.83
CA GLN A 54 9.90 -1.37 -14.27
C GLN A 54 9.03 -2.52 -13.74
N GLY A 55 7.74 -2.29 -13.49
CA GLY A 55 6.83 -3.34 -12.99
C GLY A 55 7.01 -3.62 -11.49
N GLY A 56 6.94 -2.57 -10.67
CA GLY A 56 6.98 -2.66 -9.21
C GLY A 56 6.31 -1.45 -8.56
N LEU A 57 6.59 -1.20 -7.29
CA LEU A 57 6.00 -0.11 -6.51
C LEU A 57 7.08 0.89 -6.10
N ILE A 58 6.70 2.14 -5.92
CA ILE A 58 7.57 3.21 -5.44
C ILE A 58 6.91 3.79 -4.19
N LEU A 59 7.57 3.67 -3.05
CA LEU A 59 7.20 4.40 -1.83
C LEU A 59 7.62 5.86 -2.01
N GLN A 60 6.65 6.76 -2.03
CA GLN A 60 6.86 8.18 -2.28
C GLN A 60 7.05 8.96 -0.99
N SER A 61 6.18 8.71 -0.02
CA SER A 61 6.14 9.44 1.23
C SER A 61 5.52 8.62 2.34
N MET A 62 5.85 9.00 3.57
CA MET A 62 5.34 8.41 4.81
C MET A 62 4.89 9.54 5.73
N TYR A 63 3.68 9.41 6.29
CA TYR A 63 3.12 10.35 7.26
C TYR A 63 2.94 9.64 8.59
N PHE A 64 3.30 10.29 9.70
CA PHE A 64 3.18 9.69 11.03
C PHE A 64 3.09 10.76 12.13
N VAL A 65 2.38 10.44 13.21
CA VAL A 65 2.07 11.41 14.29
C VAL A 65 3.12 11.48 15.42
N SER A 66 4.02 10.51 15.52
CA SER A 66 4.94 10.41 16.65
C SER A 66 6.30 9.89 16.22
N TYR A 67 7.35 10.70 16.37
CA TYR A 67 8.74 10.32 16.14
C TYR A 67 9.26 9.44 17.28
N GLY A 68 9.84 8.27 16.98
CA GLY A 68 10.29 7.30 17.99
C GLY A 68 10.81 6.02 17.37
N ALA A 69 11.00 4.97 18.19
CA ALA A 69 11.57 3.70 17.74
C ALA A 69 10.78 3.08 16.57
N GLY A 70 11.47 2.85 15.44
CA GLY A 70 10.92 2.21 14.24
C GLY A 70 10.59 3.16 13.08
N ILE A 71 10.76 4.48 13.24
CA ILE A 71 10.66 5.43 12.13
C ILE A 71 12.06 5.65 11.54
N PRO A 72 12.22 5.62 10.20
CA PRO A 72 13.52 5.87 9.57
C PRO A 72 14.03 7.26 9.92
N GLU A 73 15.31 7.37 10.30
CA GLU A 73 15.92 8.68 10.46
C GLU A 73 16.05 9.33 9.07
N PRO A 74 15.76 10.62 8.92
CA PRO A 74 15.85 11.32 7.63
C PRO A 74 17.21 11.15 6.94
N GLU A 75 18.26 11.07 7.74
CA GLU A 75 19.66 10.91 7.31
C GLU A 75 19.94 9.54 6.68
N GLU A 76 19.08 8.55 6.94
CA GLU A 76 19.21 7.18 6.41
C GLU A 76 18.59 7.02 5.01
N ILE A 77 17.83 8.01 4.52
CA ILE A 77 17.16 7.97 3.22
C ILE A 77 17.72 9.08 2.31
N PRO A 78 18.70 8.78 1.44
CA PRO A 78 19.30 9.74 0.53
C PRO A 78 18.25 10.44 -0.34
N GLY A 79 18.21 11.77 -0.29
CA GLY A 79 17.30 12.59 -1.10
C GLY A 79 15.89 12.77 -0.54
N ALA A 80 15.57 12.15 0.60
CA ALA A 80 14.30 12.38 1.27
C ALA A 80 14.28 13.74 2.00
N THR A 81 13.09 14.34 2.07
CA THR A 81 12.85 15.56 2.84
C THR A 81 12.03 15.24 4.07
N PHE A 82 12.54 15.62 5.24
CA PHE A 82 11.80 15.50 6.49
C PHE A 82 11.17 16.82 6.88
N THR A 83 9.84 16.81 7.04
CA THR A 83 9.06 17.97 7.44
C THR A 83 8.32 17.66 8.73
N LYS A 84 8.53 18.51 9.75
CA LYS A 84 7.70 18.51 10.96
C LYS A 84 6.52 19.46 10.75
N LEU A 85 5.32 18.94 10.92
CA LEU A 85 4.07 19.69 11.03
C LEU A 85 3.71 19.88 12.52
N ASP A 86 2.66 20.64 12.80
CA ASP A 86 2.24 20.97 14.17
C ASP A 86 2.01 19.70 15.03
N ASP A 87 1.30 18.71 14.48
CA ASP A 87 0.94 17.45 15.19
C ASP A 87 1.43 16.17 14.48
N SER A 88 2.25 16.30 13.44
CA SER A 88 2.69 15.15 12.64
C SER A 88 4.01 15.40 11.95
N TYR A 89 4.50 14.37 11.27
CA TYR A 89 5.73 14.37 10.53
C TYR A 89 5.49 13.75 9.15
N ILE A 90 6.25 14.23 8.17
CA ILE A 90 6.23 13.74 6.80
C ILE A 90 7.67 13.48 6.38
N ILE A 91 7.92 12.28 5.84
CA ILE A 91 9.10 12.02 5.02
C ILE A 91 8.61 11.98 3.57
N SER A 92 9.03 12.93 2.75
CA SER A 92 8.73 12.97 1.31
C SER A 92 9.98 12.64 0.49
N ASP A 93 9.78 12.48 -0.83
CA ASP A 93 10.85 12.28 -1.81
C ASP A 93 11.68 11.01 -1.60
N ILE A 94 11.11 10.02 -0.90
CA ILE A 94 11.74 8.73 -0.60
C ILE A 94 12.12 8.00 -1.89
N ASN A 95 11.22 7.99 -2.88
CA ASN A 95 11.41 7.39 -4.21
C ASN A 95 11.98 5.96 -4.19
N ARG A 96 11.63 5.17 -3.16
CA ARG A 96 12.17 3.83 -2.96
C ARG A 96 11.39 2.82 -3.79
N PHE A 97 12.08 2.20 -4.75
CA PHE A 97 11.53 1.08 -5.52
C PHE A 97 11.46 -0.20 -4.68
N VAL A 98 10.32 -0.89 -4.73
CA VAL A 98 10.13 -2.23 -4.19
C VAL A 98 9.42 -3.09 -5.25
N PRO A 99 9.96 -4.27 -5.62
CA PRO A 99 9.31 -5.11 -6.64
C PRO A 99 7.89 -5.54 -6.27
N ARG A 100 7.68 -5.80 -4.98
CA ARG A 100 6.39 -6.09 -4.35
C ARG A 100 6.44 -5.63 -2.90
N LEU A 101 5.30 -5.27 -2.35
CA LEU A 101 5.17 -4.99 -0.91
C LEU A 101 4.64 -6.26 -0.22
N VAL A 102 5.29 -6.64 0.88
CA VAL A 102 4.87 -7.76 1.72
C VAL A 102 4.62 -7.22 3.11
N MET A 103 3.41 -7.42 3.64
CA MET A 103 3.03 -6.93 4.95
C MET A 103 2.15 -7.94 5.67
N ALA A 104 2.11 -7.90 7.00
CA ALA A 104 1.22 -8.74 7.80
C ALA A 104 0.04 -7.91 8.29
N VAL A 105 -1.19 -8.39 8.09
CA VAL A 105 -2.40 -7.73 8.60
C VAL A 105 -2.49 -7.97 10.10
N GLY A 106 -1.95 -7.05 10.89
CA GLY A 106 -2.03 -7.11 12.34
C GLY A 106 -3.44 -6.78 12.85
N VAL A 107 -3.91 -7.50 13.89
CA VAL A 107 -5.19 -7.24 14.58
C VAL A 107 -5.21 -5.84 15.23
N ILE A 108 -4.09 -5.44 15.84
CA ILE A 108 -3.96 -4.16 16.56
C ILE A 108 -3.61 -3.02 15.60
N ALA A 109 -2.90 -3.33 14.52
CA ALA A 109 -2.42 -2.34 13.57
C ALA A 109 -3.53 -1.81 12.64
N ASP A 110 -4.69 -2.48 12.56
CA ASP A 110 -5.88 -2.05 11.81
C ASP A 110 -5.55 -1.52 10.41
N HIS A 111 -4.86 -2.36 9.63
CA HIS A 111 -4.36 -1.98 8.32
C HIS A 111 -5.51 -1.68 7.35
N THR A 112 -5.45 -0.53 6.69
CA THR A 112 -6.40 -0.10 5.67
C THR A 112 -5.70 0.12 4.33
N PHE A 113 -6.50 0.03 3.27
CA PHE A 113 -6.13 0.36 1.90
C PHE A 113 -7.00 1.52 1.42
N ALA A 114 -6.40 2.50 0.75
CA ALA A 114 -7.13 3.55 0.07
C ALA A 114 -6.52 3.84 -1.30
N VAL A 115 -7.32 4.32 -2.24
CA VAL A 115 -6.83 4.88 -3.50
C VAL A 115 -6.38 6.31 -3.25
N ASP A 116 -5.26 6.70 -3.86
CA ASP A 116 -4.77 8.08 -3.84
C ASP A 116 -5.55 8.94 -4.86
N ASP A 117 -6.80 9.25 -4.52
CA ASP A 117 -7.68 10.11 -5.31
C ASP A 117 -8.46 11.11 -4.44
N ALA A 118 -9.35 11.90 -5.07
CA ALA A 118 -10.11 12.94 -4.40
C ALA A 118 -11.16 12.39 -3.40
N ASP A 119 -11.61 11.15 -3.60
CA ASP A 119 -12.65 10.50 -2.80
C ASP A 119 -12.02 9.55 -1.77
N PHE A 120 -10.91 9.98 -1.16
CA PHE A 120 -10.10 9.19 -0.22
C PHE A 120 -11.00 8.39 0.75
N LYS A 121 -11.01 7.07 0.55
CA LYS A 121 -11.82 6.13 1.31
C LYS A 121 -10.96 4.99 1.80
N GLU A 122 -10.78 4.92 3.11
CA GLU A 122 -10.09 3.81 3.74
C GLU A 122 -10.98 2.58 3.78
N ILE A 123 -10.42 1.47 3.28
CA ILE A 123 -11.05 0.16 3.24
C ILE A 123 -10.24 -0.76 4.17
N PRO A 124 -10.84 -1.27 5.26
CA PRO A 124 -10.15 -2.19 6.15
C PRO A 124 -9.75 -3.48 5.43
N LEU A 125 -8.46 -3.85 5.49
CA LEU A 125 -8.00 -5.08 4.83
C LEU A 125 -8.54 -6.35 5.50
N LYS A 126 -8.91 -6.26 6.78
CA LYS A 126 -9.54 -7.36 7.53
C LYS A 126 -10.92 -7.77 7.00
N ASP A 127 -11.56 -6.93 6.19
CA ASP A 127 -12.86 -7.24 5.59
C ASP A 127 -12.72 -8.22 4.41
N PHE A 128 -11.50 -8.36 3.87
CA PHE A 128 -11.17 -9.22 2.73
C PHE A 128 -10.21 -10.35 3.08
N PHE A 129 -9.40 -10.15 4.13
CA PHE A 129 -8.35 -11.07 4.52
C PHE A 129 -8.43 -11.39 6.00
N GLU A 130 -8.22 -12.66 6.36
CA GLU A 130 -8.14 -13.02 7.78
C GLU A 130 -7.00 -12.24 8.49
N PRO A 131 -7.22 -11.76 9.72
CA PRO A 131 -6.15 -11.18 10.50
C PRO A 131 -4.97 -12.15 10.68
N GLN A 132 -3.77 -11.60 10.86
CA GLN A 132 -2.50 -12.33 10.96
C GLN A 132 -2.08 -13.05 9.67
N THR A 133 -2.70 -12.73 8.54
CA THR A 133 -2.23 -13.16 7.22
C THR A 133 -1.12 -12.26 6.69
N SER A 134 -0.23 -12.83 5.88
CA SER A 134 0.79 -12.07 5.14
C SER A 134 0.24 -11.77 3.75
N LEU A 135 0.06 -10.49 3.45
CA LEU A 135 -0.41 -10.03 2.16
C LEU A 135 0.75 -9.62 1.27
N ILE A 136 0.56 -9.80 -0.03
CA ILE A 136 1.44 -9.32 -1.08
C ILE A 136 0.68 -8.32 -1.94
N PHE A 137 1.32 -7.19 -2.20
CA PHE A 137 0.90 -6.17 -3.14
C PHE A 137 1.86 -6.19 -4.34
N GLU A 138 1.33 -6.42 -5.53
CA GLU A 138 2.11 -6.59 -6.75
C GLU A 138 1.32 -6.14 -7.98
N ILE A 139 2.03 -5.74 -9.04
CA ILE A 139 1.40 -5.40 -10.31
C ILE A 139 1.15 -6.68 -11.09
N GLU A 140 -0.10 -6.94 -11.45
CA GLU A 140 -0.47 -8.11 -12.25
C GLU A 140 -1.24 -7.71 -13.51
N LYS A 141 -1.12 -8.52 -14.57
CA LYS A 141 -1.94 -8.42 -15.77
C LYS A 141 -2.98 -9.55 -15.75
N VAL A 142 -4.25 -9.18 -15.60
CA VAL A 142 -5.36 -10.12 -15.41
C VAL A 142 -6.36 -10.03 -16.56
N SER A 143 -7.15 -11.09 -16.77
CA SER A 143 -8.27 -11.02 -17.70
C SER A 143 -9.35 -10.06 -17.17
N ILE A 144 -10.15 -9.46 -18.06
CA ILE A 144 -11.25 -8.59 -17.63
C ILE A 144 -12.25 -9.34 -16.73
N ALA A 145 -12.56 -10.60 -17.06
CA ALA A 145 -13.44 -11.43 -16.24
C ALA A 145 -12.86 -11.66 -14.83
N GLY A 146 -11.56 -11.96 -14.73
CA GLY A 146 -10.88 -12.12 -13.44
C GLY A 146 -10.89 -10.84 -12.61
N TYR A 147 -10.67 -9.68 -13.26
CA TYR A 147 -10.77 -8.38 -12.60
C TYR A 147 -12.17 -8.13 -12.03
N LEU A 148 -13.23 -8.31 -12.83
CA LEU A 148 -14.60 -8.05 -12.38
C LEU A 148 -15.04 -8.93 -11.21
N ALA A 149 -14.52 -10.16 -11.14
CA ALA A 149 -14.85 -11.10 -10.06
C ALA A 149 -14.21 -10.72 -8.71
N HIS A 150 -13.10 -9.97 -8.69
CA HIS A 150 -12.31 -9.69 -7.49
C HIS A 150 -11.99 -8.20 -7.29
N LYS A 151 -12.69 -7.29 -7.95
CA LYS A 151 -12.41 -5.85 -7.83
C LYS A 151 -12.78 -5.31 -6.45
N ILE A 152 -11.95 -4.43 -5.91
CA ILE A 152 -12.21 -3.69 -4.65
C ILE A 152 -12.65 -2.23 -4.89
N ASP A 153 -12.42 -1.72 -6.12
CA ASP A 153 -12.79 -0.39 -6.59
C ASP A 153 -13.56 -0.40 -7.93
#